data_AF-A0A8K0XH95-F1
#
_entry.id   AF-A0A8K0XH95-F1
#
_cell.length_a   1.000
_cell.length_b   1.000
_cell.length_c   1.000
_cell.angle_alpha   90.00
_cell.angle_beta   90.00
_cell.angle_gamma   90.00
#
_symmetry.space_group_name_H-M   'P 1'
#
loop_
_entity.id
_entity.type
_entity.pdbx_description
1 polymer ?
#
loop_
_entity_poly.entity_id
_entity_poly.type
_entity_poly.pdbx_seq_one_letter_code
_entity_poly.pdbx_strand_id
1 'polypeptide(L)'
;MLSQTTSVRHADPSLQVPTSSPYFSSLCSISTTPPQVQQRLEDFKAEAWGNKTAFRQCLNGIEYLDLSKHVPALRYLYPSFPRHGRIVIRQEYREAKAILDSNCPTYTQGASITGHPGIGKSLFLFYFAIDRMGRREPVVFQATTEFYVLFTEDGVLRWHGENALLSLQCKQAWALFDCTPTTGLPPDSFRCMGNTKLVIAASPNVHRLRKWIKDTGIYPYHLDIWTPQEMQDLAVILQLDVSEMLRLVSVFGPIPRTLLCIMYGELAKEELEANLPAAAQKAVQLMRDILNGATVDTSQGTEPSSIIFTRPSGKEPRYRRTIVPYIPTSTIFGHLLAEAEKAGFSKQQEFFDLLSRHSSTRGAAGSMFEKVGHTKFLQGLKTQCIWILPPDSPTSEAPSPTISTSTLDTEGVKSISIRGHLMTAEAPWYWQPSTPNYEGIDSVLAADDTIFCNLLLHQNTSVLGRAWTNCAGPYHKELSGYFSLGRMRRPSLTSHARKLIATTSPSEHAEDISPSALNT
;
A
#
# COMPACT_ATOMS: atom_id res chain seq x y z
N MET A 1 -20.36 -47.74 29.41
CA MET A 1 -20.52 -48.96 28.59
C MET A 1 -21.25 -48.58 27.31
N LEU A 2 -20.54 -48.57 26.19
CA LEU A 2 -20.99 -48.87 24.81
C LEU A 2 -19.82 -48.54 23.90
N SER A 3 -19.08 -49.58 23.51
CA SER A 3 -17.98 -49.53 22.55
C SER A 3 -18.55 -49.43 21.14
N GLN A 4 -18.02 -48.53 20.32
CA GLN A 4 -18.16 -48.60 18.87
C GLN A 4 -16.80 -48.91 18.24
N THR A 5 -16.71 -50.13 17.73
CA THR A 5 -15.65 -50.67 16.89
C THR A 5 -15.66 -50.01 15.52
N THR A 6 -14.58 -49.34 15.15
CA THR A 6 -14.32 -48.83 13.80
C THR A 6 -13.79 -49.96 12.91
N SER A 7 -14.60 -50.35 11.93
CA SER A 7 -14.25 -51.28 10.86
C SER A 7 -13.37 -50.56 9.83
N VAL A 8 -12.12 -51.01 9.68
CA VAL A 8 -11.20 -50.59 8.62
C VAL A 8 -11.54 -51.40 7.36
N ARG A 9 -12.06 -50.74 6.33
CA ARG A 9 -12.20 -51.34 4.99
C ARG A 9 -10.85 -51.28 4.29
N HIS A 10 -10.27 -52.45 4.03
CA HIS A 10 -9.15 -52.60 3.10
C HIS A 10 -9.60 -52.26 1.68
N ALA A 11 -8.83 -51.40 1.01
CA ALA A 11 -9.01 -51.07 -0.39
C ALA A 11 -8.60 -52.25 -1.27
N ASP A 12 -9.45 -52.56 -2.25
CA ASP A 12 -9.30 -53.61 -3.25
C ASP A 12 -8.15 -53.27 -4.23
N PRO A 13 -7.09 -54.09 -4.35
CA PRO A 13 -5.92 -53.76 -5.17
C PRO A 13 -6.07 -54.03 -6.68
N SER A 14 -7.26 -54.37 -7.20
CA SER A 14 -7.43 -54.79 -8.60
C SER A 14 -7.93 -53.74 -9.60
N LEU A 15 -7.94 -52.44 -9.27
CA LEU A 15 -8.25 -51.39 -10.24
C LEU A 15 -6.99 -50.92 -10.98
N GLN A 16 -6.62 -51.67 -12.03
CA GLN A 16 -5.68 -51.18 -13.04
C GLN A 16 -6.35 -50.03 -13.81
N VAL A 17 -5.80 -48.83 -13.65
CA VAL A 17 -6.18 -47.66 -14.45
C VAL A 17 -5.70 -47.89 -15.89
N PRO A 18 -6.56 -47.82 -16.90
CA PRO A 18 -6.15 -48.01 -18.28
C PRO A 18 -5.27 -46.86 -18.72
N THR A 19 -3.98 -47.14 -18.92
CA THR A 19 -3.04 -46.25 -19.59
C THR A 19 -3.44 -46.15 -21.06
N SER A 20 -3.76 -44.93 -21.51
CA SER A 20 -4.20 -44.54 -22.87
C SER A 20 -5.68 -44.78 -23.20
N SER A 21 -6.52 -43.79 -22.86
CA SER A 21 -7.89 -43.68 -23.37
C SER A 21 -7.92 -42.83 -24.66
N PRO A 22 -8.42 -43.35 -25.79
CA PRO A 22 -8.53 -42.63 -27.06
C PRO A 22 -9.64 -41.56 -27.08
N TYR A 23 -10.35 -41.33 -25.97
CA TYR A 23 -11.44 -40.35 -25.90
C TYR A 23 -10.99 -38.88 -25.82
N PHE A 24 -9.69 -38.61 -25.63
CA PHE A 24 -9.18 -37.24 -25.50
C PHE A 24 -9.08 -36.48 -26.84
N SER A 25 -8.99 -37.16 -27.98
CA SER A 25 -8.76 -36.52 -29.28
C SER A 25 -10.03 -35.93 -29.91
N SER A 26 -11.22 -36.31 -29.46
CA SER A 26 -12.50 -35.94 -30.09
C SER A 26 -13.15 -34.65 -29.55
N LEU A 27 -12.69 -34.10 -28.42
CA LEU A 27 -13.37 -32.98 -27.73
C LEU A 27 -12.64 -31.63 -27.89
N CYS A 28 -11.51 -31.59 -28.58
CA CYS A 28 -10.84 -30.34 -28.92
C CYS A 28 -11.34 -29.85 -30.28
N SER A 29 -12.34 -28.96 -30.30
CA SER A 29 -12.55 -28.12 -31.49
C SER A 29 -11.31 -27.23 -31.64
N ILE A 30 -10.42 -27.62 -32.54
CA ILE A 30 -9.16 -26.94 -32.80
C ILE A 30 -9.48 -25.57 -33.42
N SER A 31 -9.49 -24.55 -32.57
CA SER A 31 -9.41 -23.17 -33.03
C SER A 31 -8.12 -22.96 -33.80
N THR A 32 -8.20 -22.26 -34.93
CA THR A 32 -7.08 -21.90 -35.80
C THR A 32 -6.23 -20.83 -35.13
N THR A 33 -5.53 -21.25 -34.08
CA THR A 33 -4.34 -20.53 -33.60
C THR A 33 -3.41 -20.36 -34.79
N PRO A 34 -2.89 -19.15 -35.06
CA PRO A 34 -1.83 -19.01 -36.05
C PRO A 34 -0.70 -20.00 -35.68
N PRO A 35 -0.31 -20.94 -36.56
CA PRO A 35 0.64 -22.01 -36.21
C PRO A 35 1.92 -21.50 -35.54
N GLN A 36 2.34 -20.29 -35.92
CA GLN A 36 3.48 -19.58 -35.34
C GLN A 36 3.34 -19.29 -33.84
N VAL A 37 2.13 -18.99 -33.35
CA VAL A 37 1.89 -18.71 -31.94
C VAL A 37 1.98 -19.97 -31.10
N GLN A 38 1.39 -21.07 -31.58
CA GLN A 38 1.49 -22.36 -30.89
C GLN A 38 2.94 -22.79 -30.75
N GLN A 39 3.71 -22.73 -31.85
CA GLN A 39 5.14 -23.06 -31.82
C GLN A 39 5.91 -22.19 -30.81
N ARG A 40 5.66 -20.87 -30.79
CA ARG A 40 6.32 -19.98 -29.84
C ARG A 40 5.98 -20.29 -28.38
N LEU A 41 4.76 -20.76 -28.09
CA LEU A 41 4.39 -21.20 -26.74
C LEU A 41 5.07 -22.52 -26.37
N GLU A 42 5.20 -23.44 -27.32
CA GLU A 42 5.98 -24.67 -27.14
C GLU A 42 7.45 -24.36 -26.90
N ASP A 43 8.04 -23.41 -27.62
CA ASP A 43 9.43 -22.98 -27.42
C ASP A 43 9.62 -22.36 -26.02
N PHE A 44 8.69 -21.50 -25.60
CA PHE A 44 8.66 -20.94 -24.25
C PHE A 44 8.57 -22.02 -23.17
N LYS A 45 7.67 -23.01 -23.36
CA LYS A 45 7.56 -24.16 -22.47
C LYS A 45 8.87 -24.96 -22.45
N ALA A 46 9.44 -25.28 -23.61
CA ALA A 46 10.62 -26.14 -23.72
C ALA A 46 11.82 -25.55 -22.97
N GLU A 47 12.00 -24.22 -22.99
CA GLU A 47 13.05 -23.54 -22.23
C GLU A 47 12.77 -23.51 -20.72
N ALA A 48 11.49 -23.39 -20.32
CA ALA A 48 11.06 -23.33 -18.92
C ALA A 48 10.97 -24.71 -18.23
N TRP A 49 10.56 -25.75 -18.96
CA TRP A 49 10.09 -27.01 -18.38
C TRP A 49 11.21 -27.83 -17.76
N GLY A 50 11.17 -28.00 -16.44
CA GLY A 50 12.20 -28.70 -15.68
C GLY A 50 13.49 -27.89 -15.45
N ASN A 51 13.51 -26.61 -15.83
CA ASN A 51 14.63 -25.72 -15.58
C ASN A 51 14.23 -24.66 -14.53
N LYS A 52 14.57 -24.90 -13.26
CA LYS A 52 14.25 -23.99 -12.13
C LYS A 52 14.89 -22.60 -12.25
N THR A 53 15.95 -22.50 -13.03
CA THR A 53 16.68 -21.26 -13.31
C THR A 53 16.33 -20.66 -14.67
N ALA A 54 15.35 -21.21 -15.38
CA ALA A 54 14.93 -20.70 -16.68
C ALA A 54 14.66 -19.20 -16.61
N PHE A 55 15.22 -18.48 -17.58
CA PHE A 55 15.12 -17.02 -17.71
C PHE A 55 15.71 -16.19 -16.58
N ARG A 56 16.15 -16.79 -15.46
CA ARG A 56 16.70 -16.05 -14.32
C ARG A 56 18.04 -15.44 -14.71
N GLN A 57 18.16 -14.15 -14.46
CA GLN A 57 19.37 -13.36 -14.65
C GLN A 57 19.63 -12.57 -13.36
N CYS A 58 20.88 -12.17 -13.16
CA CYS A 58 21.29 -11.33 -12.05
C CYS A 58 22.16 -10.19 -12.57
N LEU A 59 21.79 -8.95 -12.25
CA LEU A 59 22.57 -7.75 -12.58
C LEU A 59 22.75 -6.94 -11.31
N ASN A 60 24.01 -6.75 -10.87
CA ASN A 60 24.33 -6.02 -9.64
C ASN A 60 23.58 -6.52 -8.39
N GLY A 61 23.36 -7.83 -8.28
CA GLY A 61 22.60 -8.43 -7.17
C GLY A 61 21.08 -8.37 -7.34
N ILE A 62 20.58 -7.72 -8.39
CA ILE A 62 19.15 -7.65 -8.72
C ILE A 62 18.78 -8.88 -9.55
N GLU A 63 17.93 -9.74 -9.00
CA GLU A 63 17.36 -10.87 -9.72
C GLU A 63 16.19 -10.45 -10.61
N TYR A 64 16.18 -10.92 -11.85
CA TYR A 64 15.08 -10.69 -12.79
C TYR A 64 14.90 -11.89 -13.73
N LEU A 65 13.74 -11.97 -14.37
CA LEU A 65 13.47 -12.89 -15.48
C LEU A 65 13.67 -12.13 -16.80
N ASP A 66 14.49 -12.66 -17.70
CA ASP A 66 14.65 -12.17 -19.06
C ASP A 66 13.84 -13.04 -20.04
N LEU A 67 12.69 -12.51 -20.44
CA LEU A 67 11.73 -13.13 -21.37
C LEU A 67 11.73 -12.41 -22.72
N SER A 68 12.76 -11.62 -23.02
CA SER A 68 12.86 -10.81 -24.25
C SER A 68 12.64 -11.64 -25.52
N LYS A 69 13.21 -12.85 -25.59
CA LYS A 69 13.05 -13.80 -26.71
C LYS A 69 11.60 -14.27 -26.90
N HIS A 70 10.81 -14.27 -25.82
CA HIS A 70 9.45 -14.82 -25.78
C HIS A 70 8.37 -13.73 -25.78
N VAL A 71 8.74 -12.45 -25.81
CA VAL A 71 7.79 -11.31 -25.81
C VAL A 71 6.68 -11.48 -26.86
N PRO A 72 6.93 -11.89 -28.12
CA PRO A 72 5.84 -12.08 -29.09
C PRO A 72 4.82 -13.15 -28.67
N ALA A 73 5.26 -14.23 -28.04
CA ALA A 73 4.38 -15.30 -27.53
C ALA A 73 3.59 -14.81 -26.31
N LEU A 74 4.28 -14.16 -25.38
CA LEU A 74 3.69 -13.69 -24.13
C LEU A 74 2.73 -12.52 -24.34
N ARG A 75 2.98 -11.64 -25.33
CA ARG A 75 2.05 -10.58 -25.73
C ARG A 75 0.81 -11.11 -26.44
N TYR A 76 0.91 -12.27 -27.10
CA TYR A 76 -0.28 -12.96 -27.61
C TYR A 76 -1.16 -13.46 -26.46
N LEU A 77 -0.56 -14.01 -25.39
CA LEU A 77 -1.32 -14.40 -24.20
C LEU A 77 -1.86 -13.18 -23.45
N TYR A 78 -1.03 -12.17 -23.28
CA TYR A 78 -1.32 -11.00 -22.47
C TYR A 78 -0.87 -9.73 -23.21
N PRO A 79 -1.77 -9.05 -23.94
CA PRO A 79 -1.41 -7.89 -24.78
C PRO A 79 -0.64 -6.78 -24.05
N SER A 80 -0.88 -6.63 -22.75
CA SER A 80 -0.21 -5.65 -21.87
C SER A 80 1.13 -6.14 -21.30
N PHE A 81 1.68 -7.27 -21.77
CA PHE A 81 2.95 -7.80 -21.29
C PHE A 81 4.10 -6.82 -21.60
N PRO A 82 5.06 -6.60 -20.68
CA PRO A 82 6.12 -5.61 -20.84
C PRO A 82 6.89 -5.77 -22.16
N ARG A 83 7.12 -4.67 -22.88
CA ARG A 83 7.78 -4.69 -24.20
C ARG A 83 9.21 -5.22 -24.12
N HIS A 84 9.92 -4.95 -23.03
CA HIS A 84 11.29 -5.40 -22.81
C HIS A 84 11.40 -6.87 -22.41
N GLY A 85 10.28 -7.50 -22.03
CA GLY A 85 10.27 -8.88 -21.53
C GLY A 85 11.02 -9.10 -20.22
N ARG A 86 11.41 -8.05 -19.49
CA ARG A 86 12.12 -8.19 -18.22
C ARG A 86 11.16 -8.04 -17.04
N ILE A 87 11.24 -8.95 -16.07
CA ILE A 87 10.44 -8.93 -14.84
C ILE A 87 11.37 -9.01 -13.64
N VAL A 88 11.43 -7.95 -12.83
CA VAL A 88 12.18 -7.95 -11.55
C VAL A 88 11.56 -8.96 -10.59
N ILE A 89 12.38 -9.83 -9.99
CA ILE A 89 11.93 -10.80 -8.98
C ILE A 89 11.93 -10.11 -7.63
N ARG A 90 10.76 -9.61 -7.24
CA ARG A 90 10.54 -8.94 -5.96
C ARG A 90 10.63 -9.93 -4.80
N GLN A 91 11.10 -9.45 -3.65
CA GLN A 91 10.96 -10.19 -2.40
C GLN A 91 9.49 -10.49 -2.10
N GLU A 92 8.60 -9.55 -2.41
CA GLU A 92 7.14 -9.69 -2.29
C GLU A 92 6.60 -10.89 -3.11
N TYR A 93 7.15 -11.16 -4.29
CA TYR A 93 6.74 -12.32 -5.10
C TYR A 93 7.21 -13.64 -4.50
N ARG A 94 8.41 -13.66 -3.91
CA ARG A 94 8.92 -14.85 -3.20
C ARG A 94 8.06 -15.16 -1.97
N GLU A 95 7.68 -14.14 -1.21
CA GLU A 95 6.82 -14.28 -0.03
C GLU A 95 5.41 -14.78 -0.39
N ALA A 96 4.77 -14.14 -1.39
CA ALA A 96 3.48 -14.58 -1.89
C ALA A 96 3.53 -16.05 -2.32
N LYS A 97 4.52 -16.42 -3.14
CA LYS A 97 4.75 -17.81 -3.58
C LYS A 97 4.96 -18.76 -2.40
N ALA A 98 5.82 -18.41 -1.44
CA ALA A 98 6.09 -19.26 -0.29
C ALA A 98 4.81 -19.55 0.49
N ILE A 99 3.91 -18.57 0.61
CA ILE A 99 2.60 -18.74 1.24
C ILE A 99 1.70 -19.63 0.39
N LEU A 100 1.70 -19.50 -0.93
CA LEU A 100 0.95 -20.41 -1.82
C LEU A 100 1.44 -21.86 -1.69
N ASP A 101 2.76 -22.07 -1.62
CA ASP A 101 3.36 -23.40 -1.49
C ASP A 101 3.12 -24.01 -0.09
N SER A 102 3.19 -23.21 0.99
CA SER A 102 3.14 -23.68 2.39
C SER A 102 1.76 -23.66 3.06
N ASN A 103 0.94 -22.66 2.75
CA ASN A 103 -0.27 -22.31 3.50
C ASN A 103 -1.55 -22.52 2.69
N CYS A 104 -1.51 -23.29 1.61
CA CYS A 104 -2.74 -23.80 1.02
C CYS A 104 -3.12 -25.02 1.88
N PRO A 105 -3.94 -24.87 2.95
CA PRO A 105 -4.39 -26.00 3.73
C PRO A 105 -5.07 -26.96 2.76
N THR A 106 -5.11 -28.24 3.08
CA THR A 106 -5.83 -29.26 2.30
C THR A 106 -7.29 -28.88 1.96
N TYR A 107 -7.84 -27.84 2.61
CA TYR A 107 -9.19 -27.31 2.41
C TYR A 107 -9.32 -26.02 1.59
N THR A 108 -8.25 -25.27 1.30
CA THR A 108 -8.39 -24.06 0.45
C THR A 108 -8.19 -24.42 -1.01
N GLN A 109 -9.14 -24.03 -1.86
CA GLN A 109 -9.07 -24.26 -3.30
C GLN A 109 -8.09 -23.32 -4.01
N GLY A 110 -7.43 -22.37 -3.32
CA GLY A 110 -6.60 -21.37 -3.97
C GLY A 110 -6.28 -20.10 -3.18
N ALA A 111 -5.78 -19.09 -3.88
CA ALA A 111 -5.49 -17.75 -3.36
C ALA A 111 -5.89 -16.63 -4.33
N SER A 112 -6.26 -15.46 -3.80
CA SER A 112 -6.47 -14.25 -4.59
C SER A 112 -5.35 -13.26 -4.31
N ILE A 113 -4.61 -12.92 -5.34
CA ILE A 113 -3.54 -11.91 -5.34
C ILE A 113 -4.15 -10.55 -5.68
N THR A 114 -4.27 -9.69 -4.68
CA THR A 114 -4.85 -8.35 -4.81
C THR A 114 -3.82 -7.29 -4.46
N GLY A 115 -4.18 -6.01 -4.59
CA GLY A 115 -3.30 -4.88 -4.27
C GLY A 115 -3.46 -3.74 -5.27
N HIS A 116 -2.83 -2.60 -4.98
CA HIS A 116 -2.95 -1.39 -5.79
C HIS A 116 -2.70 -1.68 -7.30
N PRO A 117 -3.50 -1.15 -8.23
CA PRO A 117 -3.29 -1.37 -9.65
C PRO A 117 -1.94 -0.85 -10.14
N GLY A 118 -1.37 -1.53 -11.14
CA GLY A 118 -0.04 -1.19 -11.65
C GLY A 118 1.16 -1.75 -10.86
N ILE A 119 0.96 -2.38 -9.69
CA ILE A 119 2.07 -2.92 -8.86
C ILE A 119 2.65 -4.27 -9.35
N GLY A 120 2.14 -4.84 -10.45
CA GLY A 120 2.68 -6.09 -11.01
C GLY A 120 1.97 -7.39 -10.62
N LYS A 121 0.70 -7.37 -10.22
CA LYS A 121 -0.10 -8.60 -9.95
C LYS A 121 -0.06 -9.61 -11.11
N SER A 122 -0.26 -9.15 -12.34
CA SER A 122 -0.20 -10.01 -13.53
C SER A 122 1.22 -10.55 -13.77
N LEU A 123 2.26 -9.75 -13.47
CA LEU A 123 3.65 -10.19 -13.55
C LEU A 123 3.98 -11.27 -12.51
N PHE A 124 3.36 -11.20 -11.32
CA PHE A 124 3.46 -12.27 -10.33
C PHE A 124 2.93 -13.60 -10.90
N LEU A 125 1.83 -13.60 -11.67
CA LEU A 125 1.33 -14.84 -12.30
C LEU A 125 2.34 -15.43 -13.29
N PHE A 126 3.00 -14.61 -14.11
CA PHE A 126 4.07 -15.09 -15.00
C PHE A 126 5.25 -15.66 -14.22
N TYR A 127 5.72 -14.94 -13.20
CA TYR A 127 6.77 -15.43 -12.30
C TYR A 127 6.41 -16.79 -11.69
N PHE A 128 5.18 -16.94 -11.22
CA PHE A 128 4.71 -18.17 -10.60
C PHE A 128 4.50 -19.31 -11.61
N ALA A 129 4.02 -19.01 -12.82
CA ALA A 129 3.91 -19.98 -13.92
C ALA A 129 5.28 -20.55 -14.32
N ILE A 130 6.28 -19.68 -14.48
CA ILE A 130 7.66 -20.08 -14.83
C ILE A 130 8.26 -20.97 -13.75
N ASP A 131 8.08 -20.61 -12.47
CA ASP A 131 8.58 -21.44 -11.36
C ASP A 131 7.94 -22.83 -11.35
N ARG A 132 6.63 -22.93 -11.57
CA ARG A 132 5.90 -24.20 -11.69
C ARG A 132 6.42 -25.02 -12.87
N MET A 133 6.55 -24.45 -14.06
CA MET A 133 7.13 -25.16 -15.21
C MET A 133 8.56 -25.63 -14.93
N GLY A 134 9.38 -24.82 -14.23
CA GLY A 134 10.71 -25.20 -13.77
C GLY A 134 10.73 -26.42 -12.84
N ARG A 135 9.62 -26.69 -12.16
CA ARG A 135 9.38 -27.89 -11.31
C ARG A 135 8.69 -29.04 -12.05
N ARG A 136 8.51 -28.96 -13.38
CA ARG A 136 7.74 -29.92 -14.21
C ARG A 136 6.31 -30.10 -13.76
N GLU A 137 5.73 -29.01 -13.29
CA GLU A 137 4.48 -29.00 -12.56
C GLU A 137 3.41 -28.33 -13.45
N PRO A 138 2.29 -29.01 -13.79
CA PRO A 138 1.30 -28.48 -14.73
C PRO A 138 0.72 -27.14 -14.29
N VAL A 139 0.54 -26.23 -15.24
CA VAL A 139 -0.01 -24.89 -14.98
C VAL A 139 -0.95 -24.45 -16.10
N VAL A 140 -2.17 -24.08 -15.72
CA VAL A 140 -3.14 -23.42 -16.58
C VAL A 140 -2.97 -21.91 -16.42
N PHE A 141 -2.96 -21.18 -17.53
CA PHE A 141 -2.84 -19.73 -17.55
C PHE A 141 -3.99 -19.13 -18.36
N GLN A 142 -4.73 -18.20 -17.75
CA GLN A 142 -5.72 -17.38 -18.43
C GLN A 142 -5.31 -15.91 -18.39
N ALA A 143 -5.16 -15.34 -19.58
CA ALA A 143 -4.92 -13.91 -19.76
C ALA A 143 -5.90 -13.24 -20.74
N THR A 144 -6.73 -14.02 -21.44
CA THR A 144 -7.83 -13.53 -22.30
C THR A 144 -9.13 -14.23 -21.95
N THR A 145 -10.27 -13.66 -22.35
CA THR A 145 -11.59 -14.31 -22.23
C THR A 145 -11.76 -15.51 -23.15
N GLU A 146 -10.97 -15.56 -24.23
CA GLU A 146 -11.22 -16.46 -25.35
C GLU A 146 -10.69 -17.86 -25.10
N PHE A 147 -9.55 -17.99 -24.43
CA PHE A 147 -8.90 -19.29 -24.25
C PHE A 147 -8.04 -19.39 -22.99
N TYR A 148 -7.78 -20.64 -22.63
CA TYR A 148 -6.85 -21.06 -21.59
C TYR A 148 -5.65 -21.76 -22.22
N VAL A 149 -4.49 -21.62 -21.60
CA VAL A 149 -3.28 -22.35 -22.01
C VAL A 149 -2.82 -23.24 -20.88
N LEU A 150 -2.78 -24.56 -21.09
CA LEU A 150 -2.17 -25.51 -20.16
C LEU A 150 -0.77 -25.89 -20.65
N PHE A 151 0.19 -25.65 -19.77
CA PHE A 151 1.54 -26.15 -19.92
C PHE A 151 1.67 -27.48 -19.16
N THR A 152 2.00 -28.55 -19.88
CA THR A 152 2.26 -29.90 -19.32
C THR A 152 3.55 -30.48 -19.85
N GLU A 153 3.95 -31.64 -19.34
CA GLU A 153 5.06 -32.43 -19.89
C GLU A 153 4.83 -32.77 -21.37
N ASP A 154 3.60 -33.12 -21.75
CA ASP A 154 3.23 -33.57 -23.09
C ASP A 154 3.24 -32.44 -24.14
N GLY A 155 3.10 -31.19 -23.72
CA GLY A 155 3.01 -30.05 -24.64
C GLY A 155 2.27 -28.87 -24.05
N VAL A 156 1.95 -27.92 -24.92
CA VAL A 156 1.08 -26.78 -24.66
C VAL A 156 -0.29 -27.04 -25.26
N LEU A 157 -1.31 -27.15 -24.41
CA LEU A 157 -2.69 -27.31 -24.84
C LEU A 157 -3.43 -25.99 -24.75
N ARG A 158 -4.27 -25.71 -25.74
CA ARG A 158 -5.16 -24.54 -25.76
C ARG A 158 -6.60 -24.98 -25.76
N TRP A 159 -7.44 -24.28 -24.99
CA TRP A 159 -8.86 -24.55 -24.98
C TRP A 159 -9.71 -23.30 -25.04
N HIS A 160 -10.86 -23.45 -25.66
CA HIS A 160 -11.92 -22.47 -25.72
C HIS A 160 -13.13 -22.97 -24.91
N GLY A 161 -13.75 -22.09 -24.14
CA GLY A 161 -14.97 -22.40 -23.39
C GLY A 161 -14.78 -23.32 -22.17
N GLU A 162 -15.91 -23.75 -21.59
CA GLU A 162 -15.96 -24.44 -20.30
C GLU A 162 -15.64 -25.95 -20.36
N ASN A 163 -15.74 -26.57 -21.54
CA ASN A 163 -15.56 -28.01 -21.73
C ASN A 163 -14.10 -28.48 -21.52
N ALA A 164 -13.14 -27.56 -21.44
CA ALA A 164 -11.73 -27.82 -21.19
C ALA A 164 -11.45 -28.60 -19.89
N LEU A 165 -12.36 -28.50 -18.92
CA LEU A 165 -12.08 -28.78 -17.51
C LEU A 165 -12.10 -30.26 -17.13
N LEU A 166 -12.74 -31.10 -17.93
CA LEU A 166 -12.69 -32.56 -17.73
C LEU A 166 -11.26 -33.10 -17.88
N SER A 167 -10.45 -32.48 -18.75
CA SER A 167 -9.05 -32.89 -18.97
C SER A 167 -8.12 -32.58 -17.80
N LEU A 168 -8.47 -31.54 -17.03
CA LEU A 168 -7.65 -31.04 -15.94
C LEU A 168 -7.81 -31.85 -14.65
N GLN A 169 -8.91 -32.62 -14.51
CA GLN A 169 -9.18 -33.39 -13.28
C GLN A 169 -8.08 -34.42 -12.96
N CYS A 170 -7.34 -34.87 -13.98
CA CYS A 170 -6.30 -35.89 -13.86
C CYS A 170 -4.92 -35.33 -13.48
N LYS A 171 -4.70 -34.02 -13.55
CA LYS A 171 -3.38 -33.40 -13.33
C LYS A 171 -3.51 -32.42 -12.16
N GLN A 172 -2.73 -32.57 -11.09
CA GLN A 172 -2.66 -31.63 -9.96
C GLN A 172 -2.10 -30.27 -10.42
N ALA A 173 -2.92 -29.53 -11.16
CA ALA A 173 -2.55 -28.32 -11.85
C ALA A 173 -2.83 -27.09 -10.98
N TRP A 174 -2.06 -26.05 -11.21
CA TRP A 174 -2.38 -24.71 -10.71
C TRP A 174 -2.98 -23.91 -11.85
N ALA A 175 -4.10 -23.24 -11.59
CA ALA A 175 -4.78 -22.45 -12.58
C ALA A 175 -4.66 -20.97 -12.21
N LEU A 176 -4.01 -20.20 -13.08
CA LEU A 176 -3.59 -18.82 -12.86
C LEU A 176 -4.44 -17.88 -13.71
N PHE A 177 -5.14 -16.96 -13.08
CA PHE A 177 -6.14 -16.11 -13.71
C PHE A 177 -5.83 -14.64 -13.46
N ASP A 178 -5.64 -13.86 -14.52
CA ASP A 178 -5.64 -12.40 -14.40
C ASP A 178 -7.07 -11.86 -14.59
N CYS A 179 -7.76 -11.61 -13.49
CA CYS A 179 -9.13 -11.09 -13.46
C CYS A 179 -9.12 -9.55 -13.58
N THR A 180 -9.49 -9.09 -14.76
CA THR A 180 -9.69 -7.68 -15.12
C THR A 180 -11.18 -7.45 -15.44
N PRO A 181 -11.62 -6.20 -15.62
CA PRO A 181 -12.97 -5.94 -16.11
C PRO A 181 -13.30 -6.64 -17.43
N THR A 182 -12.29 -6.87 -18.29
CA THR A 182 -12.46 -7.51 -19.59
C THR A 182 -12.41 -9.04 -19.49
N THR A 183 -11.50 -9.62 -18.72
CA THR A 183 -11.36 -11.10 -18.61
C THR A 183 -12.41 -11.75 -17.73
N GLY A 184 -12.92 -11.01 -16.75
CA GLY A 184 -13.95 -11.51 -15.83
C GLY A 184 -13.42 -12.48 -14.78
N LEU A 185 -14.33 -13.26 -14.20
CA LEU A 185 -14.02 -14.28 -13.19
C LEU A 185 -13.72 -15.62 -13.86
N PRO A 186 -13.00 -16.52 -13.17
CA PRO A 186 -12.84 -17.91 -13.63
C PRO A 186 -14.21 -18.57 -13.83
N PRO A 187 -14.35 -19.53 -14.77
CA PRO A 187 -15.56 -20.35 -14.88
C PRO A 187 -15.87 -21.11 -13.58
N ASP A 188 -17.15 -21.30 -13.28
CA ASP A 188 -17.59 -22.02 -12.06
C ASP A 188 -17.09 -23.47 -12.00
N SER A 189 -16.82 -24.06 -13.16
CA SER A 189 -16.26 -25.39 -13.29
C SER A 189 -14.86 -25.54 -12.67
N PHE A 190 -14.07 -24.46 -12.52
CA PHE A 190 -12.84 -24.48 -11.73
C PHE A 190 -13.07 -24.59 -10.21
N ARG A 191 -14.28 -24.28 -9.71
CA ARG A 191 -14.64 -24.46 -8.29
C ARG A 191 -14.86 -25.94 -7.92
N CYS A 192 -15.35 -26.71 -8.89
CA CYS A 192 -15.68 -28.13 -8.70
C CYS A 192 -14.47 -29.06 -8.89
N MET A 193 -13.31 -28.53 -9.27
CA MET A 193 -12.10 -29.30 -9.49
C MET A 193 -11.33 -29.52 -8.18
N GLY A 194 -11.61 -30.62 -7.48
CA GLY A 194 -11.01 -30.92 -6.17
C GLY A 194 -9.47 -30.97 -6.15
N ASN A 195 -8.80 -31.16 -7.29
CA ASN A 195 -7.34 -31.27 -7.38
C ASN A 195 -6.64 -30.05 -7.99
N THR A 196 -7.38 -29.02 -8.40
CA THR A 196 -6.81 -27.82 -9.04
C THR A 196 -6.73 -26.69 -8.03
N LYS A 197 -5.55 -26.08 -7.89
CA LYS A 197 -5.37 -24.88 -7.06
C LYS A 197 -5.53 -23.63 -7.90
N LEU A 198 -6.42 -22.74 -7.49
CA LEU A 198 -6.78 -21.53 -8.21
C LEU A 198 -6.00 -20.32 -7.69
N VAL A 199 -5.33 -19.56 -8.55
CA VAL A 199 -4.68 -18.29 -8.18
C VAL A 199 -5.25 -17.17 -9.03
N ILE A 200 -5.91 -16.22 -8.39
CA ILE A 200 -6.59 -15.12 -9.05
C ILE A 200 -5.83 -13.83 -8.79
N ALA A 201 -5.18 -13.24 -9.79
CA ALA A 201 -4.76 -11.85 -9.72
C ALA A 201 -5.97 -10.96 -10.01
N ALA A 202 -6.30 -10.03 -9.12
CA ALA A 202 -7.44 -9.13 -9.33
C ALA A 202 -7.14 -7.71 -8.86
N SER A 203 -7.76 -6.74 -9.53
CA SER A 203 -7.83 -5.37 -9.00
C SER A 203 -8.58 -5.36 -7.66
N PRO A 204 -8.32 -4.41 -6.75
CA PRO A 204 -9.00 -4.30 -5.45
C PRO A 204 -10.51 -4.05 -5.52
N ASN A 205 -11.14 -4.11 -6.70
CA ASN A 205 -12.59 -4.06 -6.81
C ASN A 205 -13.17 -5.34 -6.20
N VAL A 206 -13.34 -5.29 -4.88
CA VAL A 206 -13.58 -6.48 -4.08
C VAL A 206 -14.95 -7.04 -4.39
N HIS A 207 -15.93 -6.28 -4.87
CA HIS A 207 -17.32 -6.73 -4.78
C HIS A 207 -17.61 -8.02 -5.57
N ARG A 208 -17.08 -8.11 -6.80
CA ARG A 208 -17.17 -9.31 -7.64
C ARG A 208 -16.36 -10.48 -7.07
N LEU A 209 -15.18 -10.17 -6.51
CA LEU A 209 -14.29 -11.16 -5.92
C LEU A 209 -14.73 -11.62 -4.52
N ARG A 210 -15.46 -10.80 -3.74
CA ARG A 210 -15.92 -11.11 -2.37
C ARG A 210 -16.84 -12.30 -2.37
N LYS A 211 -17.81 -12.31 -3.27
CA LYS A 211 -18.73 -13.45 -3.43
C LYS A 211 -17.92 -14.70 -3.76
N TRP A 212 -17.00 -14.60 -4.71
CA TRP A 212 -16.15 -15.71 -5.11
C TRP A 212 -15.27 -16.24 -3.96
N ILE A 213 -14.56 -15.36 -3.25
CA ILE A 213 -13.72 -15.69 -2.08
C ILE A 213 -14.56 -16.37 -1.00
N LYS A 214 -15.75 -15.83 -0.71
CA LYS A 214 -16.66 -16.39 0.29
C LYS A 214 -17.12 -17.81 -0.09
N ASP A 215 -17.46 -18.02 -1.36
CA ASP A 215 -17.97 -19.30 -1.84
C ASP A 215 -16.88 -20.38 -1.97
N THR A 216 -15.63 -20.00 -2.28
CA THR A 216 -14.54 -20.94 -2.62
C THR A 216 -13.50 -21.13 -1.52
N GLY A 217 -13.54 -20.32 -0.45
CA GLY A 217 -12.54 -20.37 0.62
C GLY A 217 -11.14 -19.98 0.14
N ILE A 218 -11.03 -19.21 -0.94
CA ILE A 218 -9.75 -18.73 -1.50
C ILE A 218 -9.05 -17.80 -0.50
N TYR A 219 -7.75 -17.98 -0.32
CA TYR A 219 -6.94 -17.17 0.59
C TYR A 219 -6.65 -15.77 0.00
N PRO A 220 -7.07 -14.66 0.63
CA PRO A 220 -6.74 -13.33 0.14
C PRO A 220 -5.31 -12.95 0.52
N TYR A 221 -4.51 -12.61 -0.49
CA TYR A 221 -3.15 -12.11 -0.35
C TYR A 221 -3.01 -10.75 -1.04
N HIS A 222 -2.80 -9.69 -0.25
CA HIS A 222 -2.50 -8.36 -0.81
C HIS A 222 -0.99 -8.19 -1.01
N LEU A 223 -0.59 -7.97 -2.26
CA LEU A 223 0.78 -7.55 -2.58
C LEU A 223 1.03 -6.16 -2.01
N ASP A 224 2.22 -5.96 -1.46
CA ASP A 224 2.69 -4.63 -1.07
C ASP A 224 3.07 -3.78 -2.31
N ILE A 225 3.03 -2.47 -2.12
CA ILE A 225 3.55 -1.47 -3.05
C ILE A 225 5.04 -1.70 -3.32
N TRP A 226 5.56 -1.10 -4.39
CA TRP A 226 7.00 -1.12 -4.62
C TRP A 226 7.71 -0.20 -3.62
N THR A 227 8.89 -0.61 -3.18
CA THR A 227 9.79 0.27 -2.42
C THR A 227 10.58 1.18 -3.38
N PRO A 228 11.11 2.33 -2.91
CA PRO A 228 12.02 3.14 -3.72
C PRO A 228 13.24 2.35 -4.24
N GLN A 229 13.76 1.41 -3.44
CA GLN A 229 14.85 0.52 -3.86
C GLN A 229 14.42 -0.39 -5.01
N GLU A 230 13.25 -1.04 -4.92
CA GLU A 230 12.75 -1.88 -6.02
C GLU A 230 12.52 -1.04 -7.30
N MET A 231 12.13 0.24 -7.18
CA MET A 231 11.98 1.14 -8.33
C MET A 231 13.31 1.52 -8.96
N GLN A 232 14.35 1.74 -8.14
CA GLN A 232 15.72 1.90 -8.63
C GLN A 232 16.19 0.63 -9.35
N ASP A 233 15.98 -0.54 -8.74
CA ASP A 233 16.36 -1.82 -9.33
C ASP A 233 15.67 -2.02 -10.69
N LEU A 234 14.38 -1.69 -10.78
CA LEU A 234 13.63 -1.71 -12.03
C LEU A 234 14.22 -0.79 -13.09
N ALA A 235 14.58 0.44 -12.72
CA ALA A 235 15.22 1.38 -13.66
C ALA A 235 16.56 0.83 -14.17
N VAL A 236 17.38 0.22 -13.31
CA VAL A 236 18.64 -0.43 -13.71
C VAL A 236 18.39 -1.58 -14.70
N ILE A 237 17.45 -2.49 -14.39
CA ILE A 237 17.14 -3.64 -15.26
C ILE A 237 16.60 -3.20 -16.62
N LEU A 238 15.82 -2.12 -16.66
CA LEU A 238 15.24 -1.57 -17.86
C LEU A 238 16.13 -0.54 -18.58
N GLN A 239 17.33 -0.27 -18.04
CA GLN A 239 18.28 0.71 -18.57
C GLN A 239 17.67 2.12 -18.71
N LEU A 240 16.90 2.52 -17.69
CA LEU A 240 16.28 3.85 -17.57
C LEU A 240 17.11 4.76 -16.68
N ASP A 241 16.85 6.07 -16.75
CA ASP A 241 17.44 7.03 -15.81
C ASP A 241 16.92 6.78 -14.38
N VAL A 242 17.82 6.33 -13.51
CA VAL A 242 17.56 6.03 -12.11
C VAL A 242 17.20 7.29 -11.31
N SER A 243 17.89 8.39 -11.57
CA SER A 243 17.68 9.66 -10.86
C SER A 243 16.28 10.19 -11.16
N GLU A 244 15.90 10.16 -12.44
CA GLU A 244 14.56 10.56 -12.87
C GLU A 244 13.47 9.62 -12.33
N MET A 245 13.70 8.31 -12.34
CA MET A 245 12.77 7.34 -11.74
C MET A 245 12.52 7.66 -10.26
N LEU A 246 13.57 7.90 -9.48
CA LEU A 246 13.45 8.22 -8.05
C LEU A 246 12.78 9.58 -7.83
N ARG A 247 13.03 10.57 -8.70
CA ARG A 247 12.32 11.85 -8.69
C ARG A 247 10.82 11.63 -8.91
N LEU A 248 10.42 10.82 -9.89
CA LEU A 248 9.01 10.49 -10.14
C LEU A 248 8.38 9.71 -8.98
N VAL A 249 9.10 8.79 -8.34
CA VAL A 249 8.64 8.10 -7.12
C VAL A 249 8.34 9.10 -6.00
N SER A 250 9.19 10.13 -5.84
CA SER A 250 8.99 11.15 -4.80
C SER A 250 7.77 12.04 -5.04
N VAL A 251 7.32 12.17 -6.29
CA VAL A 251 6.17 12.99 -6.69
C VAL A 251 4.89 12.16 -6.70
N PHE A 252 4.86 11.07 -7.46
CA PHE A 252 3.64 10.30 -7.74
C PHE A 252 3.51 9.00 -6.94
N GLY A 253 4.56 8.61 -6.21
CA GLY A 253 4.62 7.34 -5.50
C GLY A 253 5.11 6.17 -6.36
N PRO A 254 5.37 5.01 -5.74
CA PRO A 254 6.07 3.89 -6.39
C PRO A 254 5.11 2.93 -7.11
N ILE A 255 4.43 3.41 -8.17
CA ILE A 255 3.58 2.58 -9.05
C ILE A 255 4.29 2.35 -10.38
N PRO A 256 4.93 1.19 -10.60
CA PRO A 256 5.74 0.94 -11.79
C PRO A 256 5.03 1.23 -13.10
N ARG A 257 3.78 0.78 -13.25
CA ARG A 257 3.04 0.98 -14.51
C ARG A 257 2.92 2.46 -14.87
N THR A 258 2.53 3.30 -13.92
CA THR A 258 2.38 4.74 -14.15
C THR A 258 3.72 5.38 -14.46
N LEU A 259 4.75 5.08 -13.66
CA LEU A 259 6.06 5.71 -13.84
C LEU A 259 6.72 5.26 -15.15
N LEU A 260 6.59 3.99 -15.53
CA LEU A 260 7.10 3.50 -16.80
C LEU A 260 6.38 4.15 -17.99
N CYS A 261 5.06 4.36 -17.93
CA CYS A 261 4.38 5.10 -18.98
C CYS A 261 4.93 6.53 -19.14
N ILE A 262 5.27 7.21 -18.04
CA ILE A 262 5.93 8.52 -18.09
C ILE A 262 7.35 8.40 -18.69
N MET A 263 8.16 7.47 -18.19
CA MET A 263 9.55 7.28 -18.63
C MET A 263 9.66 6.89 -20.12
N TYR A 264 8.66 6.20 -20.67
CA TYR A 264 8.58 5.84 -22.08
C TYR A 264 7.87 6.91 -22.95
N GLY A 265 7.41 8.01 -22.37
CA GLY A 265 6.66 9.05 -23.07
C GLY A 265 5.26 8.61 -23.54
N GLU A 266 4.71 7.54 -22.97
CA GLU A 266 3.34 7.08 -23.22
C GLU A 266 2.30 7.89 -22.42
N LEU A 267 2.73 8.56 -21.36
CA LEU A 267 1.91 9.44 -20.52
C LEU A 267 2.69 10.74 -20.24
N ALA A 268 2.10 11.90 -20.51
CA ALA A 268 2.72 13.17 -20.16
C ALA A 268 2.72 13.36 -18.64
N LYS A 269 3.88 13.74 -18.09
CA LYS A 269 4.03 14.00 -16.65
C LYS A 269 3.08 15.14 -16.23
N GLU A 270 3.01 16.17 -17.05
CA GLU A 270 2.23 17.39 -16.85
C GLU A 270 0.73 17.08 -16.82
N GLU A 271 0.26 16.11 -17.62
CA GLU A 271 -1.12 15.65 -17.60
C GLU A 271 -1.47 14.99 -16.27
N LEU A 272 -0.57 14.15 -15.73
CA LEU A 272 -0.79 13.52 -14.44
C LEU A 272 -0.80 14.55 -13.31
N GLU A 273 0.12 15.53 -13.34
CA GLU A 273 0.16 16.64 -12.36
C GLU A 273 -1.10 17.51 -12.44
N ALA A 274 -1.57 17.85 -13.64
CA ALA A 274 -2.79 18.61 -13.86
C ALA A 274 -4.05 17.87 -13.35
N ASN A 275 -4.01 16.54 -13.33
CA ASN A 275 -5.10 15.69 -12.82
C ASN A 275 -5.07 15.47 -11.30
N LEU A 276 -3.96 15.78 -10.60
CA LEU A 276 -3.85 15.60 -9.15
C LEU A 276 -4.92 16.36 -8.35
N PRO A 277 -5.25 17.64 -8.63
CA PRO A 277 -6.31 18.35 -7.91
C PRO A 277 -7.68 17.67 -8.05
N ALA A 278 -8.05 17.26 -9.26
CA ALA A 278 -9.33 16.56 -9.48
C ALA A 278 -9.36 15.21 -8.77
N ALA A 279 -8.25 14.47 -8.77
CA ALA A 279 -8.14 13.22 -8.04
C ALA A 279 -8.16 13.42 -6.51
N ALA A 280 -7.54 14.48 -6.00
CA ALA A 280 -7.56 14.89 -4.60
C ALA A 280 -8.98 15.24 -4.15
N GLN A 281 -9.72 15.99 -4.96
CA GLN A 281 -11.12 16.31 -4.69
C GLN A 281 -11.98 15.03 -4.59
N LYS A 282 -11.82 14.10 -5.54
CA LYS A 282 -12.48 12.79 -5.50
C LYS A 282 -12.09 11.99 -4.25
N ALA A 283 -10.82 12.03 -3.84
CA ALA A 283 -10.32 11.33 -2.66
C ALA A 283 -10.91 11.90 -1.35
N VAL A 284 -11.01 13.23 -1.22
CA VAL A 284 -11.67 13.87 -0.08
C VAL A 284 -13.15 13.47 -0.01
N GLN A 285 -13.84 13.44 -1.17
CA GLN A 285 -15.23 13.02 -1.22
C GLN A 285 -15.40 11.54 -0.82
N LEU A 286 -14.57 10.66 -1.38
CA LEU A 286 -14.57 9.23 -1.04
C LEU A 286 -14.35 9.00 0.45
N MET A 287 -13.39 9.71 1.03
CA MET A 287 -13.10 9.65 2.47
C MET A 287 -14.28 10.11 3.33
N ARG A 288 -15.03 11.12 2.89
CA ARG A 288 -16.28 11.54 3.54
C ARG A 288 -17.36 10.47 3.45
N ASP A 289 -17.51 9.83 2.30
CA ASP A 289 -18.53 8.79 2.13
C ASP A 289 -18.25 7.60 3.07
N ILE A 290 -16.97 7.20 3.22
CA ILE A 290 -16.54 6.19 4.21
C ILE A 290 -16.93 6.58 5.64
N LEU A 291 -16.73 7.85 6.03
CA LEU A 291 -17.07 8.35 7.36
C LEU A 291 -18.55 8.28 7.67
N ASN A 292 -19.39 8.56 6.68
CA ASN A 292 -20.84 8.55 6.83
C ASN A 292 -21.43 7.13 6.88
N GLY A 293 -20.57 6.10 7.01
CA GLY A 293 -20.97 4.71 7.00
C GLY A 293 -21.46 4.25 5.63
N ALA A 294 -21.26 5.05 4.57
CA ALA A 294 -21.56 4.60 3.23
C ALA A 294 -20.61 3.45 2.94
N THR A 295 -21.17 2.29 2.61
CA THR A 295 -20.39 1.23 2.00
C THR A 295 -19.89 1.80 0.69
N VAL A 296 -18.59 2.14 0.62
CA VAL A 296 -17.98 2.53 -0.65
C VAL A 296 -18.18 1.39 -1.60
N ASP A 297 -19.11 1.60 -2.52
CA ASP A 297 -19.42 0.63 -3.52
C ASP A 297 -18.31 0.68 -4.56
N THR A 298 -17.24 -0.05 -4.26
CA THR A 298 -16.14 -0.29 -5.20
C THR A 298 -16.65 -0.89 -6.52
N SER A 299 -17.89 -1.39 -6.59
CA SER A 299 -18.47 -1.95 -7.81
C SER A 299 -18.72 -0.91 -8.91
N GLN A 300 -18.86 0.39 -8.60
CA GLN A 300 -19.05 1.44 -9.61
C GLN A 300 -17.78 1.72 -10.45
N GLY A 301 -16.79 0.83 -10.42
CA GLY A 301 -15.58 0.98 -11.21
C GLY A 301 -14.81 2.24 -10.84
N THR A 302 -14.96 2.71 -9.60
CA THR A 302 -14.24 3.88 -9.11
C THR A 302 -12.77 3.62 -9.37
N GLU A 303 -12.21 4.40 -10.30
CA GLU A 303 -10.83 4.25 -10.68
C GLU A 303 -9.98 4.26 -9.42
N PRO A 304 -8.98 3.38 -9.34
CA PRO A 304 -8.06 3.37 -8.22
C PRO A 304 -7.55 4.78 -7.97
N SER A 305 -7.74 5.27 -6.74
CA SER A 305 -7.33 6.61 -6.39
C SER A 305 -5.84 6.77 -6.64
N SER A 306 -5.46 7.71 -7.50
CA SER A 306 -4.07 8.15 -7.65
C SER A 306 -3.54 8.90 -6.42
N ILE A 307 -4.38 9.07 -5.39
CA ILE A 307 -4.08 9.78 -4.15
C ILE A 307 -3.99 8.83 -2.95
N ILE A 308 -4.95 7.91 -2.83
CA ILE A 308 -5.02 6.96 -1.72
C ILE A 308 -4.51 5.59 -2.17
N PHE A 309 -3.31 5.25 -1.69
CA PHE A 309 -2.70 3.97 -1.99
C PHE A 309 -3.12 2.96 -0.91
N THR A 310 -3.05 1.67 -1.25
CA THR A 310 -3.38 0.60 -0.33
C THR A 310 -2.20 -0.34 -0.18
N ARG A 311 -1.94 -0.76 1.06
CA ARG A 311 -0.91 -1.73 1.38
C ARG A 311 -1.34 -2.67 2.49
N PRO A 312 -0.70 -3.84 2.67
CA PRO A 312 -0.93 -4.70 3.83
C PRO A 312 -0.68 -3.99 5.16
N SER A 313 -1.48 -4.32 6.17
CA SER A 313 -1.34 -3.79 7.54
C SER A 313 -0.04 -4.22 8.24
N GLY A 314 0.62 -5.27 7.75
CA GLY A 314 1.86 -5.80 8.29
C GLY A 314 2.50 -6.83 7.35
N LYS A 315 3.74 -7.22 7.65
CA LYS A 315 4.54 -8.13 6.81
C LYS A 315 4.15 -9.60 6.95
N GLU A 316 3.68 -10.02 8.12
CA GLU A 316 3.35 -11.44 8.36
C GLU A 316 2.14 -11.89 7.52
N PRO A 317 2.08 -13.18 7.12
CA PRO A 317 1.01 -13.71 6.25
C PRO A 317 -0.40 -13.37 6.74
N ARG A 318 -0.66 -13.44 8.04
CA ARG A 318 -1.96 -13.13 8.65
C ARG A 318 -2.41 -11.68 8.43
N TYR A 319 -1.45 -10.75 8.33
CA TYR A 319 -1.70 -9.32 8.16
C TYR A 319 -1.85 -8.91 6.69
N ARG A 320 -1.48 -9.79 5.75
CA ARG A 320 -1.68 -9.59 4.30
C ARG A 320 -3.16 -9.65 3.87
N ARG A 321 -4.06 -10.02 4.79
CA ARG A 321 -5.52 -10.00 4.58
C ARG A 321 -6.12 -8.62 4.80
N THR A 322 -5.52 -7.84 5.70
CA THR A 322 -6.01 -6.51 6.08
C THR A 322 -5.22 -5.46 5.33
N ILE A 323 -5.93 -4.64 4.57
CA ILE A 323 -5.35 -3.49 3.86
C ILE A 323 -5.50 -2.23 4.69
N VAL A 324 -4.52 -1.35 4.56
CA VAL A 324 -4.52 -0.02 5.16
C VAL A 324 -4.33 1.02 4.06
N PRO A 325 -5.15 2.08 4.05
CA PRO A 325 -4.93 3.21 3.15
C PRO A 325 -3.73 4.01 3.64
N TYR A 326 -2.97 4.58 2.71
CA TYR A 326 -1.92 5.55 3.03
C TYR A 326 -1.68 6.47 1.83
N ILE A 327 -1.03 7.61 2.07
CA ILE A 327 -0.72 8.61 1.06
C ILE A 327 0.79 8.52 0.80
N PRO A 328 1.23 8.26 -0.43
CA PRO A 328 2.60 7.81 -0.68
C PRO A 328 3.65 8.92 -0.67
N THR A 329 3.26 10.17 -0.97
CA THR A 329 4.20 11.28 -1.14
C THR A 329 3.67 12.55 -0.50
N SER A 330 4.58 13.44 -0.11
CA SER A 330 4.25 14.77 0.39
C SER A 330 3.58 15.63 -0.68
N THR A 331 3.94 15.48 -1.95
CA THR A 331 3.30 16.18 -3.07
C THR A 331 1.82 15.80 -3.19
N ILE A 332 1.51 14.50 -3.24
CA ILE A 332 0.12 14.01 -3.28
C ILE A 332 -0.64 14.48 -2.04
N PHE A 333 -0.01 14.40 -0.86
CA PHE A 333 -0.60 14.90 0.38
C PHE A 333 -0.89 16.40 0.34
N GLY A 334 0.01 17.20 -0.24
CA GLY A 334 -0.15 18.64 -0.42
C GLY A 334 -1.38 18.99 -1.28
N HIS A 335 -1.58 18.28 -2.38
CA HIS A 335 -2.79 18.44 -3.22
C HIS A 335 -4.06 18.05 -2.47
N LEU A 336 -4.04 16.91 -1.76
CA LEU A 336 -5.16 16.46 -0.95
C LEU A 336 -5.54 17.49 0.12
N LEU A 337 -4.54 18.07 0.77
CA LEU A 337 -4.73 19.08 1.79
C LEU A 337 -5.25 20.40 1.20
N ALA A 338 -4.75 20.84 0.05
CA ALA A 338 -5.26 22.02 -0.63
C ALA A 338 -6.75 21.87 -1.02
N GLU A 339 -7.18 20.67 -1.42
CA GLU A 339 -8.59 20.38 -1.68
C GLU A 339 -9.43 20.29 -0.39
N ALA A 340 -8.89 19.70 0.68
CA ALA A 340 -9.54 19.69 1.99
C ALA A 340 -9.69 21.13 2.53
N GLU A 341 -8.72 22.01 2.25
CA GLU A 341 -8.74 23.40 2.68
C GLU A 341 -9.93 24.17 2.07
N LYS A 342 -10.18 23.97 0.77
CA LYS A 342 -11.33 24.55 0.03
C LYS A 342 -12.69 24.11 0.58
N ALA A 343 -12.74 22.98 1.28
CA ALA A 343 -13.99 22.41 1.80
C ALA A 343 -14.53 23.17 3.04
N GLY A 344 -13.73 24.05 3.66
CA GLY A 344 -14.08 24.81 4.86
C GLY A 344 -13.75 24.09 6.17
N PHE A 345 -13.72 24.83 7.28
CA PHE A 345 -13.17 24.37 8.56
C PHE A 345 -13.85 23.12 9.12
N SER A 346 -15.19 23.05 9.11
CA SER A 346 -15.92 21.86 9.59
C SER A 346 -15.48 20.59 8.86
N LYS A 347 -15.30 20.67 7.54
CA LYS A 347 -14.89 19.52 6.72
C LYS A 347 -13.41 19.18 6.90
N GLN A 348 -12.57 20.19 7.14
CA GLN A 348 -11.16 19.96 7.51
C GLN A 348 -11.07 19.19 8.83
N GLN A 349 -11.89 19.54 9.83
CA GLN A 349 -11.94 18.83 11.11
C GLN A 349 -12.39 17.38 10.94
N GLU A 350 -13.48 17.13 10.20
CA GLU A 350 -13.93 15.77 9.86
C GLU A 350 -12.83 14.96 9.18
N PHE A 351 -12.09 15.59 8.26
CA PHE A 351 -11.01 14.97 7.53
C PHE A 351 -9.81 14.65 8.43
N PHE A 352 -9.44 15.57 9.31
CA PHE A 352 -8.41 15.34 10.33
C PHE A 352 -8.78 14.19 11.27
N ASP A 353 -10.03 14.14 11.74
CA ASP A 353 -10.54 13.08 12.60
C ASP A 353 -10.46 11.72 11.90
N LEU A 354 -10.77 11.67 10.60
CA LEU A 354 -10.62 10.45 9.79
C LEU A 354 -9.17 9.98 9.73
N LEU A 355 -8.27 10.88 9.34
CA LEU A 355 -6.85 10.54 9.21
C LEU A 355 -6.26 10.12 10.57
N SER A 356 -6.76 10.69 11.67
CA SER A 356 -6.29 10.39 13.03
C SER A 356 -6.73 9.02 13.56
N ARG A 357 -7.88 8.51 13.10
CA ARG A 357 -8.43 7.21 13.54
C ARG A 357 -7.56 6.02 13.14
N HIS A 358 -6.83 6.12 12.03
CA HIS A 358 -6.04 5.01 11.51
C HIS A 358 -4.54 5.27 11.65
N SER A 359 -3.78 4.29 12.16
CA SER A 359 -2.34 4.45 12.44
C SER A 359 -1.52 4.78 11.19
N SER A 360 -1.89 4.24 10.02
CA SER A 360 -1.21 4.50 8.74
C SER A 360 -1.45 5.90 8.17
N THR A 361 -2.52 6.58 8.57
CA THR A 361 -2.86 7.93 8.10
C THR A 361 -2.59 8.98 9.18
N ARG A 362 -2.22 8.58 10.39
CA ARG A 362 -1.96 9.49 11.51
C ARG A 362 -0.83 10.48 11.21
N GLY A 363 0.19 10.07 10.45
CA GLY A 363 1.24 10.98 9.99
C GLY A 363 0.66 12.10 9.12
N ALA A 364 -0.20 11.75 8.16
CA ALA A 364 -0.92 12.72 7.34
C ALA A 364 -1.86 13.61 8.18
N ALA A 365 -2.52 13.05 9.19
CA ALA A 365 -3.32 13.84 10.14
C ALA A 365 -2.46 14.88 10.88
N GLY A 366 -1.28 14.47 11.37
CA GLY A 366 -0.32 15.36 12.02
C GLY A 366 0.11 16.51 11.11
N SER A 367 0.55 16.19 9.88
CA SER A 367 0.94 17.20 8.89
C SER A 367 -0.21 18.14 8.49
N MET A 368 -1.45 17.63 8.45
CA MET A 368 -2.63 18.46 8.23
C MET A 368 -2.87 19.41 9.39
N PHE A 369 -2.87 18.91 10.63
CA PHE A 369 -3.07 19.70 11.82
C PHE A 369 -2.03 20.82 11.93
N GLU A 370 -0.77 20.48 11.69
CA GLU A 370 0.34 21.42 11.66
C GLU A 370 0.10 22.52 10.63
N LYS A 371 -0.18 22.17 9.37
CA LYS A 371 -0.41 23.17 8.31
C LYS A 371 -1.65 24.03 8.53
N VAL A 372 -2.75 23.45 9.03
CA VAL A 372 -3.95 24.22 9.42
C VAL A 372 -3.63 25.17 10.56
N GLY A 373 -2.87 24.71 11.56
CA GLY A 373 -2.36 25.53 12.66
C GLY A 373 -1.57 26.73 12.15
N HIS A 374 -0.53 26.50 11.34
CA HIS A 374 0.27 27.56 10.72
C HIS A 374 -0.60 28.58 9.99
N THR A 375 -1.53 28.10 9.14
CA THR A 375 -2.40 28.96 8.35
C THR A 375 -3.32 29.81 9.23
N LYS A 376 -3.84 29.24 10.33
CA LYS A 376 -4.71 29.98 11.27
C LYS A 376 -3.96 31.01 12.09
N PHE A 377 -2.74 30.70 12.55
CA PHE A 377 -1.90 31.68 13.21
C PHE A 377 -1.54 32.82 12.27
N LEU A 378 -1.20 32.52 11.01
CA LEU A 378 -0.91 33.54 9.99
C LEU A 378 -2.12 34.41 9.61
N GLN A 379 -3.34 33.86 9.65
CA GLN A 379 -4.57 34.61 9.33
C GLN A 379 -5.10 35.44 10.52
N GLY A 380 -5.03 34.87 11.74
CA GLY A 380 -5.60 35.49 12.94
C GLY A 380 -4.74 36.62 13.48
N LEU A 381 -3.42 36.52 13.28
CA LEU A 381 -2.50 37.58 13.60
C LEU A 381 -2.40 38.47 12.37
N LYS A 382 -2.94 39.70 12.41
CA LYS A 382 -2.71 40.73 11.37
C LYS A 382 -1.25 41.23 11.38
N THR A 383 -0.28 40.35 11.60
CA THR A 383 1.08 40.71 11.98
C THR A 383 2.11 40.11 11.04
N GLN A 384 3.27 40.76 11.04
CA GLN A 384 4.42 40.44 10.20
C GLN A 384 4.81 38.97 10.38
N CYS A 385 4.67 38.18 9.30
CA CYS A 385 5.25 36.85 9.22
C CYS A 385 6.71 36.97 8.81
N ILE A 386 7.63 36.45 9.63
CA ILE A 386 9.06 36.48 9.36
C ILE A 386 9.51 35.07 8.97
N TRP A 387 9.97 34.92 7.73
CA TRP A 387 10.54 33.66 7.23
C TRP A 387 12.05 33.61 7.48
N ILE A 388 12.56 32.49 8.00
CA ILE A 388 14.01 32.28 8.14
C ILE A 388 14.48 31.37 7.02
N LEU A 389 15.29 31.90 6.11
CA LEU A 389 15.96 31.16 5.06
C LEU A 389 17.24 30.50 5.60
N PRO A 390 17.64 29.32 5.09
CA PRO A 390 18.95 28.75 5.39
C PRO A 390 20.08 29.74 5.02
N PRO A 391 21.17 29.82 5.80
CA PRO A 391 22.26 30.76 5.55
C PRO A 391 22.90 30.65 4.15
N ASP A 392 22.78 29.49 3.51
CA ASP A 392 23.39 29.18 2.20
C ASP A 392 22.37 28.97 1.07
N SER A 393 21.09 29.30 1.28
CA SER A 393 20.09 29.17 0.19
C SER A 393 20.30 30.29 -0.83
N PRO A 394 20.51 29.99 -2.13
CA PRO A 394 20.41 31.01 -3.16
C PRO A 394 19.02 31.64 -3.07
N THR A 395 18.95 32.97 -3.17
CA THR A 395 17.79 33.86 -2.95
C THR A 395 16.62 33.66 -3.91
N SER A 396 16.49 32.50 -4.55
CA SER A 396 15.47 32.22 -5.56
C SER A 396 14.22 31.61 -4.91
N GLU A 397 13.17 32.44 -4.84
CA GLU A 397 11.76 32.09 -4.61
C GLU A 397 11.37 31.69 -3.17
N ALA A 398 10.96 32.68 -2.38
CA ALA A 398 10.10 32.44 -1.23
C ALA A 398 8.79 31.75 -1.70
N PRO A 399 8.27 30.73 -0.99
CA PRO A 399 7.03 30.07 -1.38
C PRO A 399 5.88 31.07 -1.26
N SER A 400 5.24 31.45 -2.37
CA SER A 400 4.13 32.41 -2.40
C SER A 400 2.93 31.96 -1.56
N PRO A 401 2.43 32.79 -0.61
CA PRO A 401 1.04 32.80 -0.24
C PRO A 401 0.43 34.18 -0.51
N THR A 402 -0.66 34.22 -1.25
CA THR A 402 -1.46 35.42 -1.51
C THR A 402 -2.19 35.87 -0.24
N ILE A 403 -1.46 36.39 0.75
CA ILE A 403 -1.95 37.20 1.87
C ILE A 403 -0.84 38.22 2.11
N SER A 404 -1.14 39.52 2.03
CA SER A 404 -0.18 40.62 2.10
C SER A 404 0.90 40.44 3.17
N THR A 405 2.01 39.86 2.76
CA THR A 405 3.26 39.80 3.50
C THR A 405 4.02 41.08 3.24
N SER A 406 4.40 41.80 4.28
CA SER A 406 5.53 42.74 4.19
C SER A 406 6.79 41.92 3.96
N THR A 407 7.07 41.56 2.71
CA THR A 407 8.41 41.15 2.28
C THR A 407 9.32 42.35 2.49
N LEU A 408 10.23 42.25 3.47
CA LEU A 408 11.42 43.09 3.49
C LEU A 408 12.15 42.86 2.16
N ASP A 409 12.30 43.91 1.34
CA ASP A 409 13.04 43.87 0.08
C ASP A 409 14.44 43.25 0.30
N THR A 410 14.67 42.09 -0.31
CA THR A 410 15.90 41.30 -0.16
C THR A 410 16.92 41.57 -1.27
N GLU A 411 17.15 42.83 -1.63
CA GLU A 411 18.41 43.20 -2.29
C GLU A 411 19.43 43.56 -1.21
N GLY A 412 20.16 42.55 -0.71
CA GLY A 412 21.39 42.76 0.08
C GLY A 412 21.40 42.27 1.53
N VAL A 413 20.36 41.59 2.01
CA VAL A 413 20.31 41.16 3.42
C VAL A 413 21.12 39.88 3.65
N LYS A 414 22.41 40.05 3.99
CA LYS A 414 23.21 39.05 4.71
C LYS A 414 22.47 38.65 5.97
N SER A 415 22.22 37.34 6.16
CA SER A 415 21.66 36.69 7.35
C SER A 415 21.13 37.67 8.40
N ILE A 416 19.81 37.94 8.42
CA ILE A 416 19.22 38.62 9.57
C ILE A 416 19.59 37.78 10.79
N SER A 417 20.36 38.34 11.71
CA SER A 417 20.60 37.72 13.00
C SER A 417 19.23 37.56 13.65
N ILE A 418 18.74 36.31 13.69
CA ILE A 418 17.45 35.91 14.25
C ILE A 418 17.27 36.57 15.62
N ARG A 419 18.37 36.63 16.40
CA ARG A 419 18.44 37.28 17.69
C ARG A 419 18.15 38.77 17.65
N GLY A 420 18.68 39.51 16.67
CA GLY A 420 18.45 40.95 16.56
C GLY A 420 16.98 41.28 16.28
N HIS A 421 16.35 40.52 15.39
CA HIS A 421 14.96 40.77 15.00
C HIS A 421 13.96 40.31 16.08
N LEU A 422 14.20 39.15 16.71
CA LEU A 422 13.38 38.67 17.83
C LEU A 422 13.39 39.64 19.03
N MET A 423 14.50 40.36 19.25
CA MET A 423 14.62 41.35 20.33
C MET A 423 13.88 42.66 20.05
N THR A 424 13.54 42.92 18.78
CA THR A 424 12.91 44.18 18.35
C THR A 424 11.49 44.00 17.83
N ALA A 425 11.04 42.77 17.60
CA ALA A 425 9.72 42.48 17.07
C ALA A 425 8.66 42.71 18.16
N GLU A 426 7.75 43.65 17.92
CA GLU A 426 6.60 43.90 18.79
C GLU A 426 5.58 42.77 18.64
N ALA A 427 5.14 42.19 19.76
CA ALA A 427 4.10 41.16 19.76
C ALA A 427 2.73 41.74 19.31
N PRO A 428 1.86 40.92 18.71
CA PRO A 428 2.05 39.49 18.46
C PRO A 428 2.80 39.20 17.15
N TRP A 429 3.56 38.11 17.11
CA TRP A 429 4.21 37.64 15.89
C TRP A 429 4.27 36.12 15.84
N TYR A 430 4.30 35.59 14.62
CA TYR A 430 4.38 34.15 14.38
C TYR A 430 5.56 33.83 13.46
N TRP A 431 6.32 32.82 13.86
CA TRP A 431 7.50 32.35 13.19
C TRP A 431 7.35 30.89 12.78
N GLN A 432 7.73 30.57 11.55
CA GLN A 432 7.81 29.23 11.02
C GLN A 432 9.15 29.05 10.28
N PRO A 433 9.90 27.95 10.48
CA PRO A 433 11.05 27.62 9.67
C PRO A 433 10.65 27.44 8.20
N SER A 434 11.47 27.94 7.27
CA SER A 434 11.25 27.71 5.83
C SER A 434 11.53 26.26 5.40
N THR A 435 12.22 25.48 6.25
CA THR A 435 12.54 24.07 6.00
C THR A 435 11.68 23.17 6.88
N PRO A 436 10.94 22.20 6.30
CA PRO A 436 10.02 21.34 7.05
C PRO A 436 10.69 20.33 8.00
N ASN A 437 12.02 20.40 8.17
CA ASN A 437 12.81 19.50 9.01
C ASN A 437 13.77 20.28 9.93
N TYR A 438 13.39 21.49 10.38
CA TYR A 438 14.19 22.22 11.35
C TYR A 438 14.15 21.49 12.71
N GLU A 439 15.24 20.85 13.11
CA GLU A 439 15.24 20.04 14.32
C GLU A 439 14.89 20.86 15.57
N GLY A 440 13.78 20.49 16.22
CA GLY A 440 13.45 20.89 17.59
C GLY A 440 12.41 21.99 17.75
N ILE A 441 12.13 22.82 16.74
CA ILE A 441 11.07 23.85 16.82
C ILE A 441 10.37 24.00 15.47
N ASP A 442 9.05 23.73 15.43
CA ASP A 442 8.21 23.86 14.23
C ASP A 442 7.70 25.27 14.03
N SER A 443 7.46 25.96 15.13
CA SER A 443 7.04 27.36 15.11
C SER A 443 7.21 28.02 16.47
N VAL A 444 7.27 29.34 16.46
CA VAL A 444 7.25 30.16 17.66
C VAL A 444 6.16 31.21 17.47
N LEU A 445 5.31 31.36 18.48
CA LEU A 445 4.29 32.38 18.56
C LEU A 445 4.62 33.27 19.75
N ALA A 446 4.82 34.56 19.55
CA ALA A 446 4.77 35.52 20.64
C ALA A 446 3.41 36.21 20.65
N ALA A 447 2.79 36.24 21.82
CA ALA A 447 1.55 36.98 22.06
C ALA A 447 1.68 37.68 23.42
N ASP A 448 1.48 38.99 23.42
CA ASP A 448 1.70 39.86 24.58
C ASP A 448 3.10 39.62 25.18
N ASP A 449 3.17 39.28 26.47
CA ASP A 449 4.42 39.00 27.20
C ASP A 449 4.79 37.50 27.20
N THR A 450 4.13 36.67 26.37
CA THR A 450 4.32 35.21 26.35
C THR A 450 4.84 34.69 25.02
N ILE A 451 5.82 33.79 25.08
CA ILE A 451 6.36 33.06 23.91
C ILE A 451 5.95 31.59 24.00
N PHE A 452 5.22 31.11 22.99
CA PHE A 452 4.87 29.72 22.79
C PHE A 452 5.79 29.12 21.73
N CYS A 453 6.46 28.01 22.04
CA CYS A 453 7.22 27.25 21.06
C CYS A 453 6.48 25.94 20.77
N ASN A 454 6.14 25.70 19.50
CA ASN A 454 5.70 24.39 19.07
C ASN A 454 6.94 23.54 18.80
N LEU A 455 7.10 22.45 19.54
CA LEU A 455 8.26 21.58 19.46
C LEU A 455 7.88 20.30 18.71
N LEU A 456 8.51 20.05 17.56
CA LEU A 456 8.51 18.72 16.97
C LEU A 456 9.23 17.80 17.94
N LEU A 457 8.48 16.95 18.64
CA LEU A 457 9.04 15.88 19.47
C LEU A 457 9.63 14.79 18.57
N HIS A 458 10.73 15.09 17.88
CA HIS A 458 11.67 14.06 17.48
C HIS A 458 12.36 13.52 18.73
N GLN A 459 12.58 12.21 18.80
CA GLN A 459 13.07 11.47 19.97
C GLN A 459 14.48 11.88 20.48
N ASN A 460 15.03 13.01 20.02
CA ASN A 460 16.39 13.45 20.29
C ASN A 460 16.41 14.67 21.22
N THR A 461 16.41 14.40 22.53
CA THR A 461 16.29 15.41 23.60
C THR A 461 17.48 16.40 23.69
N SER A 462 18.60 16.13 23.02
CA SER A 462 19.80 16.98 23.07
C SER A 462 19.71 18.26 22.23
N VAL A 463 18.80 18.32 21.26
CA VAL A 463 18.64 19.49 20.37
C VAL A 463 17.79 20.58 21.03
N LEU A 464 16.79 20.17 21.83
CA LEU A 464 15.92 21.06 22.61
C LEU A 464 16.70 22.02 23.52
N GLY A 465 17.78 21.53 24.14
CA GLY A 465 18.65 22.37 24.97
C GLY A 465 19.34 23.48 24.19
N ARG A 466 19.78 23.23 22.94
CA ARG A 466 20.49 24.22 22.13
C ARG A 466 19.58 25.29 21.54
N ALA A 467 18.42 24.90 21.01
CA ALA A 467 17.45 25.86 20.48
C ALA A 467 16.89 26.79 21.58
N TRP A 468 16.59 26.24 22.76
CA TRP A 468 16.14 27.01 23.91
C TRP A 468 17.19 28.02 24.41
N THR A 469 18.46 27.61 24.48
CA THR A 469 19.56 28.49 24.91
C THR A 469 19.76 29.67 23.95
N ASN A 470 19.51 29.47 22.64
CA ASN A 470 19.69 30.50 21.62
C ASN A 470 18.51 31.46 21.49
N CYS A 471 17.28 31.04 21.81
CA CYS A 471 16.07 31.85 21.66
C CYS A 471 15.62 32.52 22.97
N ALA A 472 15.84 31.90 24.14
CA ALA A 472 15.26 32.34 25.42
C ALA A 472 16.20 33.15 26.32
N GLY A 473 17.44 33.43 25.88
CA GLY A 473 18.44 34.19 26.66
C GLY A 473 17.93 35.51 27.30
N PRO A 474 17.06 36.30 26.65
CA PRO A 474 16.47 37.51 27.23
C PRO A 474 15.32 37.25 28.21
N TYR A 475 14.55 36.18 28.03
CA TYR A 475 13.32 35.85 28.79
C TYR A 475 13.56 34.83 29.93
N HIS A 476 14.82 34.49 30.17
CA HIS A 476 15.26 33.46 31.11
C HIS A 476 14.79 33.70 32.57
N LYS A 477 14.55 34.95 32.95
CA LYS A 477 14.08 35.33 34.30
C LYS A 477 12.57 35.20 34.51
N GLU A 478 11.76 35.27 33.46
CA GLU A 478 10.29 35.19 33.57
C GLU A 478 9.74 33.79 33.26
N LEU A 479 10.38 33.04 32.37
CA LEU A 479 9.92 31.71 31.95
C LEU A 479 10.41 30.56 32.84
N SER A 480 11.40 30.79 33.71
CA SER A 480 11.91 29.78 34.65
C SER A 480 10.91 29.38 35.74
N GLY A 481 9.81 30.12 35.90
CA GLY A 481 8.73 29.81 36.85
C GLY A 481 7.69 28.77 36.38
N TYR A 482 7.64 28.43 35.09
CA TYR A 482 6.49 27.68 34.51
C TYR A 482 6.78 26.22 34.13
N PHE A 483 8.00 25.70 34.30
CA PHE A 483 8.31 24.31 33.97
C PHE A 483 8.34 23.40 35.21
N SER A 484 7.22 22.71 35.45
CA SER A 484 7.26 21.40 36.10
C SER A 484 7.44 20.33 35.01
N LEU A 485 8.63 19.71 34.98
CA LEU A 485 8.92 18.55 34.14
C LEU A 485 7.91 17.43 34.48
N GLY A 486 6.97 17.18 33.57
CA GLY A 486 6.08 16.03 33.63
C GLY A 486 6.87 14.73 33.58
N ARG A 487 7.22 14.18 34.76
CA ARG A 487 7.66 12.79 34.90
C ARG A 487 6.50 11.88 34.50
N MET A 488 6.51 11.36 33.27
CA MET A 488 5.75 10.16 32.95
C MET A 488 6.32 8.98 33.75
N ARG A 489 5.57 8.51 34.75
CA ARG A 489 5.79 7.20 35.38
C ARG A 489 5.58 6.11 34.31
N ARG A 490 6.57 5.24 34.14
CA ARG A 490 6.41 3.97 33.41
C ARG A 490 5.29 3.14 34.05
N PRO A 491 4.50 2.37 33.29
CA PRO A 491 3.68 1.32 33.87
C PRO A 491 4.62 0.17 34.28
N SER A 492 4.77 -0.05 35.57
CA SER A 492 5.40 -1.26 36.10
C SER A 492 4.42 -2.43 35.95
N LEU A 493 4.79 -3.38 35.09
CA LEU A 493 4.39 -4.76 35.24
C LEU A 493 4.78 -5.23 36.64
N THR A 494 3.80 -5.55 37.49
CA THR A 494 3.99 -6.52 38.58
C THR A 494 2.65 -7.16 38.91
N SER A 495 2.56 -8.43 38.53
CA SER A 495 1.69 -9.41 39.15
C SER A 495 2.15 -9.71 40.58
N HIS A 496 1.21 -10.22 41.39
CA HIS A 496 1.35 -10.96 42.65
C HIS A 496 1.13 -10.22 44.00
N ALA A 497 0.05 -10.68 44.64
CA ALA A 497 -0.07 -11.07 46.05
C ALA A 497 -0.72 -10.09 47.07
N ARG A 498 -2.02 -10.33 47.30
CA ARG A 498 -2.70 -10.75 48.55
C ARG A 498 -2.49 -9.97 49.88
N LYS A 499 -3.65 -9.54 50.41
CA LYS A 499 -4.22 -9.64 51.78
C LYS A 499 -3.54 -8.91 52.97
N LEU A 500 -4.32 -8.05 53.65
CA LEU A 500 -4.77 -8.05 55.07
C LEU A 500 -5.32 -6.65 55.43
N ILE A 501 -6.63 -6.45 55.55
CA ILE A 501 -7.47 -6.39 56.79
C ILE A 501 -6.77 -5.76 58.00
N ALA A 502 -7.21 -4.55 58.41
CA ALA A 502 -7.89 -4.31 59.70
C ALA A 502 -8.08 -2.79 59.99
N THR A 503 -9.33 -2.42 60.32
CA THR A 503 -9.80 -1.46 61.36
C THR A 503 -9.14 -0.07 61.44
N THR A 504 -9.85 1.05 61.36
CA THR A 504 -10.84 1.51 62.37
C THR A 504 -11.79 2.58 61.81
N SER A 505 -13.09 2.44 62.08
CA SER A 505 -14.03 3.57 62.28
C SER A 505 -13.99 3.97 63.78
N PRO A 506 -14.56 5.11 64.23
CA PRO A 506 -15.98 5.49 64.12
C PRO A 506 -16.14 7.01 63.78
N SER A 507 -17.29 7.68 63.63
CA SER A 507 -18.71 7.50 63.98
C SER A 507 -19.56 8.52 63.19
N GLU A 508 -20.85 8.20 63.01
CA GLU A 508 -22.04 9.10 62.99
C GLU A 508 -22.17 10.11 61.83
N HIS A 509 -23.23 10.16 61.02
CA HIS A 509 -24.66 10.09 61.32
C HIS A 509 -25.48 9.37 60.22
N ALA A 510 -26.60 8.83 60.67
CA ALA A 510 -27.63 8.13 59.91
C ALA A 510 -28.49 9.06 59.03
N GLU A 511 -29.01 8.52 57.93
CA GLU A 511 -30.45 8.57 57.62
C GLU A 511 -30.84 7.48 56.61
N ASP A 512 -31.98 6.85 56.89
CA ASP A 512 -32.61 5.73 56.22
C ASP A 512 -33.09 6.06 54.79
N ILE A 513 -33.12 5.05 53.91
CA ILE A 513 -34.30 4.63 53.11
C ILE A 513 -34.01 3.27 52.44
N SER A 514 -35.00 2.38 52.55
CA SER A 514 -35.05 0.96 52.17
C SER A 514 -35.20 0.74 50.63
N PRO A 515 -34.95 -0.49 50.10
CA PRO A 515 -34.71 -0.76 48.69
C PRO A 515 -35.90 -1.38 47.94
N SER A 516 -35.90 -1.28 46.60
CA SER A 516 -36.70 -2.18 45.75
C SER A 516 -36.07 -2.43 44.37
N ALA A 517 -36.01 -3.73 44.03
CA ALA A 517 -36.00 -4.40 42.71
C ALA A 517 -34.93 -4.01 41.67
N LEU A 518 -33.94 -4.83 41.29
CA LEU A 518 -33.98 -6.14 40.60
C LEU A 518 -34.88 -6.20 39.34
N ASN A 519 -34.21 -6.49 38.21
CA ASN A 519 -34.68 -6.91 36.87
C ASN A 519 -34.89 -5.82 35.80
N THR A 520 -33.85 -5.55 35.00
CA THR A 520 -33.80 -5.91 33.56
C THR A 520 -32.37 -5.92 33.04
#